data_AF-C3ZVL5-F1
#
_entry.id   AF-C3ZVL5-F1
#
_cell.length_a   1.000
_cell.length_b   1.000
_cell.length_c   1.000
_cell.angle_alpha   90.00
_cell.angle_beta   90.00
_cell.angle_gamma   90.00
#
_symmetry.space_group_name_H-M   'P 1'
#
loop_
_entity.id
_entity.type
_entity.pdbx_description
1 polymer ?
#
loop_
_entity_poly.entity_id
_entity_poly.type
_entity_poly.pdbx_seq_one_letter_code
_entity_poly.pdbx_strand_id
1 'polypeptide(L)'
;VDLPVWDGEWHEVCATWRSTDGAWQIYMDGFLQDSGSGLNVGGKVRSGGTWILGQDQDKVGGGFDTNQAFSGELSQMNLWDFVLTQAEIWTDSCGQHGNVIDW
;
A
#
# COMPACT_ATOMS: atom_id res chain seq x y z
N VAL A 1 4.60 2.23 12.51
CA VAL A 1 5.96 2.70 12.25
C VAL A 1 5.91 4.13 11.73
N ASP A 2 6.85 4.99 12.13
CA ASP A 2 7.04 6.29 11.50
C ASP A 2 8.08 6.12 10.39
N LEU A 3 7.67 6.29 9.13
CA LEU A 3 8.56 6.26 7.98
C LEU A 3 9.05 7.69 7.68
N PRO A 4 10.36 7.91 7.48
CA PRO A 4 10.91 9.22 7.16
C PRO A 4 10.69 9.58 5.68
N VAL A 5 9.45 9.59 5.20
CA VAL A 5 9.07 9.86 3.78
C VAL A 5 8.72 11.32 3.50
N TRP A 6 8.85 12.19 4.50
CA TRP A 6 8.42 13.60 4.45
C TRP A 6 9.61 14.56 4.33
N ASP A 7 10.64 14.17 3.59
CA ASP A 7 11.85 14.97 3.38
C ASP A 7 11.87 15.73 2.05
N GLY A 8 10.89 15.49 1.17
CA GLY A 8 10.74 16.14 -0.13
C GLY A 8 11.33 15.36 -1.30
N GLU A 9 11.87 14.17 -1.07
CA GLU A 9 12.38 13.28 -2.11
C GLU A 9 11.36 12.18 -2.47
N TRP A 10 11.57 11.52 -3.62
CA TRP A 10 10.78 10.37 -4.01
C TRP A 10 11.20 9.13 -3.22
N HIS A 11 10.22 8.46 -2.62
CA HIS A 11 10.41 7.17 -1.95
C HIS A 11 9.48 6.12 -2.54
N GLU A 12 9.99 4.89 -2.63
CA GLU A 12 9.15 3.74 -2.91
C GLU A 12 8.61 3.17 -1.59
N VAL A 13 7.29 3.07 -1.47
CA VAL A 13 6.63 2.49 -0.30
C VAL A 13 5.79 1.30 -0.73
N CYS A 14 6.10 0.13 -0.19
CA CYS A 14 5.38 -1.12 -0.47
C CYS A 14 4.80 -1.69 0.83
N ALA A 15 3.50 -2.03 0.82
CA ALA A 15 2.83 -2.67 1.94
C ALA A 15 2.22 -4.01 1.48
N THR A 16 2.41 -5.06 2.28
CA THR A 16 1.87 -6.39 1.99
C THR A 16 0.95 -6.87 3.11
N TRP A 17 -0.02 -7.70 2.76
CA TRP A 17 -0.87 -8.40 3.72
C TRP A 17 -1.29 -9.78 3.21
N ARG A 18 -1.25 -10.78 4.09
CA ARG A 18 -1.67 -12.16 3.82
C ARG A 18 -2.75 -12.59 4.80
N SER A 19 -3.92 -12.95 4.28
CA SER A 19 -5.07 -13.35 5.10
C SER A 19 -4.84 -14.62 5.95
N THR A 20 -4.07 -15.59 5.46
CA THR A 20 -3.96 -16.93 6.09
C THR A 20 -3.41 -16.90 7.51
N ASP A 21 -2.46 -16.00 7.78
CA ASP A 21 -1.75 -15.83 9.05
C ASP A 21 -1.81 -14.37 9.55
N GLY A 22 -2.43 -13.47 8.79
CA GLY A 22 -2.45 -12.04 9.06
C GLY A 22 -1.07 -11.40 8.98
N ALA A 23 -0.13 -12.02 8.25
CA ALA A 23 1.21 -11.46 8.06
C ALA A 23 1.11 -10.17 7.27
N TRP A 24 1.78 -9.13 7.75
CA TRP A 24 1.89 -7.84 7.08
C TRP A 24 3.32 -7.34 7.15
N GLN A 25 3.74 -6.60 6.13
CA GLN A 25 5.08 -6.03 6.02
C GLN A 25 5.00 -4.65 5.37
N ILE A 26 5.88 -3.75 5.78
CA ILE A 26 6.04 -2.41 5.23
C ILE A 26 7.49 -2.24 4.80
N TYR A 27 7.69 -1.85 3.54
CA TYR A 27 8.98 -1.60 2.94
C TYR A 27 9.09 -0.13 2.53
N MET A 28 10.29 0.41 2.65
CA MET A 28 10.67 1.73 2.15
C MET A 28 11.98 1.57 1.38
N ASP A 29 11.99 2.04 0.13
CA ASP A 29 13.13 1.96 -0.80
C ASP A 29 13.70 0.53 -0.90
N GLY A 30 12.80 -0.47 -0.95
CA GLY A 30 13.13 -1.89 -1.02
C GLY A 30 13.49 -2.56 0.32
N PHE A 31 13.72 -1.79 1.38
CA PHE A 31 14.11 -2.31 2.69
C PHE A 31 12.91 -2.52 3.61
N LEU A 32 12.86 -3.66 4.31
CA LEU A 32 11.83 -3.93 5.31
C LEU A 32 11.99 -2.98 6.50
N GLN A 33 10.95 -2.20 6.79
CA GLN A 33 10.91 -1.23 7.88
C GLN A 33 10.13 -1.75 9.09
N ASP A 34 9.02 -2.46 8.85
CA ASP A 34 8.19 -3.02 9.91
C ASP A 34 7.46 -4.28 9.43
N SER A 35 7.10 -5.14 10.37
CA SER A 35 6.32 -6.35 10.08
C SER A 35 5.61 -6.90 11.30
N GLY A 36 4.57 -7.68 11.04
CA GLY A 36 3.85 -8.40 12.08
C GLY A 36 3.00 -9.53 11.52
N SER A 37 2.21 -10.15 12.41
CA SER A 37 1.26 -11.21 12.08
C SER A 37 -0.03 -11.04 12.89
N GLY A 38 -1.06 -11.84 12.59
CA GLY A 38 -2.33 -11.79 13.31
C GLY A 38 -3.28 -10.67 12.89
N LEU A 39 -2.92 -9.85 11.91
CA LEU A 39 -3.79 -8.79 11.40
C LEU A 39 -4.92 -9.39 10.55
N ASN A 40 -6.15 -9.39 11.07
CA ASN A 40 -7.36 -9.83 10.37
C ASN A 40 -7.24 -11.23 9.74
N VAL A 41 -6.78 -12.22 10.53
CA VAL A 41 -6.61 -13.61 10.08
C VAL A 41 -7.93 -14.19 9.56
N GLY A 42 -7.90 -14.76 8.35
CA GLY A 42 -9.07 -15.30 7.67
C GLY A 42 -9.99 -14.22 7.06
N GLY A 43 -9.61 -12.94 7.17
CA GLY A 43 -10.31 -11.82 6.58
C GLY A 43 -10.32 -11.87 5.05
N LYS A 44 -11.26 -11.17 4.43
CA LYS A 44 -11.35 -11.05 2.98
C LYS A 44 -11.67 -9.61 2.58
N VAL A 45 -10.90 -9.07 1.64
CA VAL A 45 -11.26 -7.83 0.94
C VAL A 45 -12.50 -8.10 0.09
N ARG A 46 -13.58 -7.35 0.33
CA ARG A 46 -14.85 -7.56 -0.37
C ARG A 46 -14.75 -7.04 -1.80
N SER A 47 -15.41 -7.73 -2.74
CA SER A 47 -15.52 -7.27 -4.12
C SER A 47 -16.47 -6.06 -4.24
N GLY A 48 -16.26 -5.24 -5.27
CA GLY A 48 -17.13 -4.08 -5.57
C GLY A 48 -16.81 -2.81 -4.76
N GLY A 49 -15.63 -2.73 -4.13
CA GLY A 49 -15.14 -1.51 -3.48
C GLY A 49 -14.75 -0.41 -4.47
N THR A 50 -14.61 0.82 -3.97
CA THR A 50 -14.14 1.99 -4.71
C THR A 50 -12.77 2.41 -4.21
N TRP A 51 -11.83 2.60 -5.14
CA TRP A 51 -10.49 3.08 -4.85
C TRP A 51 -10.45 4.60 -4.94
N ILE A 52 -9.80 5.23 -3.95
CA ILE A 52 -9.61 6.68 -3.86
C ILE A 52 -8.16 6.92 -3.43
N LEU A 53 -7.52 7.91 -4.04
CA LEU A 53 -6.19 8.40 -3.67
C LEU A 53 -6.30 9.78 -3.04
N GLY A 54 -5.42 10.04 -2.09
CA GLY A 54 -5.31 11.36 -1.47
C GLY A 54 -6.32 11.64 -0.35
N GLN A 55 -7.28 10.76 -0.09
CA GLN A 55 -8.38 10.99 0.87
C GLN A 55 -8.76 9.70 1.62
N ASP A 56 -9.24 9.87 2.85
CA ASP A 56 -9.78 8.78 3.69
C ASP A 56 -11.30 8.63 3.50
N GLN A 57 -11.77 7.42 3.20
CA GLN A 57 -13.18 7.14 2.91
C GLN A 57 -13.97 6.74 4.18
N ASP A 58 -14.80 7.65 4.70
CA ASP A 58 -15.80 7.31 5.75
C ASP A 58 -17.07 6.66 5.19
N LYS A 59 -17.28 6.76 3.87
CA LYS A 59 -18.31 6.04 3.11
C LYS A 59 -17.81 5.77 1.70
N VAL A 60 -18.43 4.83 1.00
CA VAL A 60 -18.04 4.48 -0.37
C VAL A 60 -18.05 5.74 -1.25
N GLY A 61 -16.87 6.12 -1.77
CA GLY A 61 -16.67 7.27 -2.65
C GLY A 61 -16.79 8.65 -2.00
N GLY A 62 -16.78 8.78 -0.67
CA GLY A 62 -16.87 10.10 -0.04
C GLY A 62 -16.77 10.10 1.48
N GLY A 63 -17.25 11.19 2.09
CA GLY A 63 -17.10 11.41 3.53
C GLY A 63 -15.71 11.94 3.90
N PHE A 64 -15.02 12.56 2.95
CA PHE A 64 -13.66 13.04 3.14
C PHE A 64 -13.58 14.18 4.17
N ASP A 65 -12.58 14.11 5.05
CA ASP A 65 -12.13 15.21 5.91
C ASP A 65 -10.80 15.75 5.40
N THR A 66 -10.72 17.08 5.26
CA THR A 66 -9.49 17.78 4.85
C THR A 66 -8.31 17.54 5.79
N ASN A 67 -8.55 17.21 7.05
CA ASN A 67 -7.49 16.90 8.02
C ASN A 67 -6.89 15.50 7.84
N GLN A 68 -7.52 14.64 7.02
CA GLN A 68 -7.05 13.29 6.68
C GLN A 68 -6.56 13.20 5.22
N ALA A 69 -6.53 14.33 4.52
CA ALA A 69 -6.09 14.40 3.14
C ALA A 69 -4.55 14.27 3.04
N PHE A 70 -4.10 13.52 2.05
CA PHE A 70 -2.70 13.54 1.64
C PHE A 70 -2.46 14.70 0.67
N SER A 71 -1.35 15.40 0.87
CA SER A 71 -0.88 16.49 0.01
C SER A 71 0.56 16.23 -0.41
N GLY A 72 0.77 15.90 -1.68
CA GLY A 72 2.07 15.56 -2.23
C GLY A 72 1.92 15.02 -3.66
N GLU A 73 3.00 14.42 -4.15
CA GLU A 73 3.03 13.79 -5.48
C GLU A 73 2.99 12.27 -5.32
N LEU A 74 2.27 11.58 -6.21
CA LEU A 74 2.20 10.12 -6.28
C LEU A 74 2.46 9.69 -7.72
N SER A 75 3.17 8.59 -7.90
CA SER A 75 3.46 7.98 -9.19
C SER A 75 3.62 6.47 -9.02
N GLN A 76 3.55 5.71 -10.11
CA GLN A 76 3.80 4.26 -10.15
C GLN A 76 2.94 3.45 -9.17
N MET A 77 1.68 3.84 -9.01
CA MET A 77 0.79 3.13 -8.10
C MET A 77 0.30 1.82 -8.69
N ASN A 78 0.75 0.71 -8.11
CA ASN A 78 0.39 -0.63 -8.52
C ASN A 78 -0.22 -1.44 -7.37
N LEU A 79 -1.05 -2.42 -7.72
CA LEU A 79 -1.67 -3.33 -6.76
C LEU A 79 -1.75 -4.76 -7.29
N TRP A 80 -1.42 -5.70 -6.41
CA TRP A 80 -1.52 -7.13 -6.66
C TRP A 80 -2.49 -7.82 -5.70
N ASP A 81 -3.07 -8.94 -6.14
CA ASP A 81 -3.90 -9.81 -5.29
C ASP A 81 -3.10 -10.94 -4.60
N PHE A 82 -1.76 -10.88 -4.67
CA PHE A 82 -0.83 -11.76 -4.00
C PHE A 82 0.30 -10.97 -3.32
N VAL A 83 1.03 -11.63 -2.43
CA VAL A 83 2.18 -11.03 -1.73
C VAL A 83 3.42 -11.16 -2.61
N LEU A 84 3.98 -10.02 -3.01
CA LEU A 84 5.29 -9.96 -3.65
C LEU A 84 6.40 -10.43 -2.69
N THR A 85 7.41 -11.07 -3.24
CA THR A 85 8.64 -11.41 -2.53
C THR A 85 9.49 -10.18 -2.30
N GLN A 86 10.40 -10.25 -1.33
CA GLN A 86 11.36 -9.15 -1.10
C GLN A 86 12.23 -8.85 -2.33
N ALA A 87 12.58 -9.87 -3.11
CA ALA A 87 13.37 -9.69 -4.33
C ALA A 87 12.58 -8.91 -5.39
N GLU A 88 11.29 -9.19 -5.54
CA GLU A 88 10.39 -8.43 -6.41
C GLU A 88 10.26 -6.99 -5.89
N ILE A 89 10.00 -6.76 -4.60
CA ILE A 89 9.91 -5.41 -4.01
C ILE A 89 11.22 -4.61 -4.15
N TRP A 90 12.36 -5.27 -4.18
CA TRP A 90 13.66 -4.60 -4.36
C TRP A 90 13.92 -4.16 -5.80
N THR A 91 13.35 -4.85 -6.78
CA THR A 91 13.52 -4.49 -8.19
C THR A 91 12.74 -3.23 -8.54
N ASP A 92 13.40 -2.32 -9.25
CA ASP A 92 12.87 -1.03 -9.74
C ASP A 92 11.36 -1.06 -10.01
N SER A 93 10.62 -0.30 -9.19
CA SER A 93 9.18 -0.13 -9.26
C SER A 93 8.70 0.40 -10.62
N CYS A 94 9.56 1.00 -11.43
CA CYS A 94 9.20 1.48 -12.76
C CYS A 94 8.93 0.37 -13.79
N GLY A 95 9.24 -0.90 -13.47
CA GLY A 95 9.02 -2.05 -14.36
C GLY A 95 7.96 -3.05 -13.88
N GLN A 96 7.35 -2.82 -12.72
CA GLN A 96 6.38 -3.73 -12.14
C GLN A 96 4.95 -3.28 -12.42
N HIS A 97 4.16 -4.16 -13.00
CA HIS A 97 2.76 -3.91 -13.37
C HIS A 97 1.83 -4.72 -12.46
N GLY A 98 0.91 -4.04 -11.78
CA GLY A 98 -0.08 -4.66 -10.92
C GLY A 98 -1.15 -5.42 -11.70
N ASN A 99 -1.58 -6.58 -11.21
CA ASN A 99 -2.67 -7.33 -11.84
C ASN A 99 -4.07 -6.85 -11.42
N VAL A 100 -4.16 -5.94 -10.43
CA VAL A 100 -5.41 -5.34 -9.97
C VAL A 100 -5.49 -3.85 -10.33
N ILE A 101 -4.41 -3.10 -10.08
CA ILE A 101 -4.23 -1.71 -10.49
C ILE A 101 -2.85 -1.61 -11.13
N ASP A 102 -2.80 -1.04 -12.33
CA ASP A 102 -1.59 -0.82 -13.11
C ASP A 102 -1.57 0.65 -13.54
N TRP A 103 -0.45 1.34 -13.32
CA TRP A 103 -0.30 2.78 -13.57
C TRP A 103 0.16 3.07 -15.01
#